data_AF-A0A7V5SR64-F1
#
_entry.id   AF-A0A7V5SR64-F1
#
_cell.length_a   1.000
_cell.length_b   1.000
_cell.length_c   1.000
_cell.angle_alpha   90.00
_cell.angle_beta   90.00
_cell.angle_gamma   90.00
#
_symmetry.space_group_name_H-M   'P 1'
#
loop_
_entity.id
_entity.type
_entity.pdbx_description
1 polymer ?
#
loop_
_entity_poly.entity_id
_entity_poly.type
_entity_poly.pdbx_seq_one_letter_code
_entity_poly.pdbx_strand_id
1 'polypeptide(L)'
;MFGTSGIRKIFAGYGDESKNFTPQSALNMGLTIGTYINGGTVVIGRDIRTTALPIQLALTSGLVSTGCKVLTIGTVTTPTLAMSMKFLNGDCGVMITASHNTPEYIGIKIWNPSGLAFTEEQESKLEEIYFKKEFRTVSWDKIGSITEINDINSIHINEILKK
;
A
#
# COMPACT_ATOMS: atom_id res chain seq x y z
N MET A 1 -4.56 -7.28 13.58
CA MET A 1 -3.30 -6.80 12.95
C MET A 1 -3.34 -5.29 12.70
N PHE A 2 -4.40 -4.79 12.06
CA PHE A 2 -4.67 -3.36 11.90
C PHE A 2 -4.99 -2.71 13.25
N GLY A 3 -4.60 -1.43 13.39
CA GLY A 3 -5.02 -0.57 14.50
C GLY A 3 -5.98 0.51 13.99
N THR A 4 -6.23 1.54 14.78
CA THR A 4 -7.22 2.60 14.48
C THR A 4 -7.04 3.36 13.16
N SER A 5 -5.89 3.22 12.49
CA SER A 5 -5.65 3.84 11.19
C SER A 5 -4.50 3.12 10.50
N GLY A 6 -4.77 1.92 9.98
CA GLY A 6 -3.76 1.09 9.35
C GLY A 6 -2.85 0.33 10.33
N ILE A 7 -1.76 -0.24 9.81
CA ILE A 7 -0.73 -0.93 10.58
C ILE A 7 0.36 0.08 10.93
N ARG A 8 0.80 0.13 12.20
CA ARG A 8 1.98 0.90 12.63
C ARG A 8 2.79 0.09 13.64
N LYS A 9 4.06 -0.16 13.35
CA LYS A 9 5.02 -0.80 14.27
C LYS A 9 6.41 -0.23 14.05
N ILE A 10 7.34 -0.59 14.92
CA ILE A 10 8.76 -0.28 14.73
C ILE A 10 9.29 -1.06 13.52
N PHE A 11 10.11 -0.41 12.69
CA PHE A 11 10.79 -1.06 11.58
C PHE A 11 11.87 -2.03 12.09
N ALA A 12 11.92 -3.21 11.49
CA ALA A 12 13.07 -4.10 11.59
C ALA A 12 13.39 -4.66 10.20
N GLY A 13 14.68 -4.72 9.83
CA GLY A 13 15.10 -5.21 8.51
C GLY A 13 14.76 -6.70 8.27
N TYR A 14 14.83 -7.50 9.33
CA TYR A 14 14.35 -8.88 9.40
C TYR A 14 14.04 -9.20 10.87
N GLY A 15 13.13 -10.14 11.14
CA GLY A 15 12.83 -10.57 12.50
C GLY A 15 11.36 -10.90 12.73
N ASP A 16 10.95 -10.88 13.99
CA ASP A 16 9.61 -11.25 14.43
C ASP A 16 8.54 -10.27 13.92
N GLU A 17 7.77 -10.70 12.91
CA GLU A 17 6.67 -9.96 12.28
C GLU A 17 5.49 -9.70 13.23
N SER A 18 5.39 -10.45 14.34
CA SER A 18 4.36 -10.20 15.36
C SER A 18 4.62 -8.88 16.09
N LYS A 19 5.89 -8.49 16.26
CA LYS A 19 6.31 -7.29 17.01
C LYS A 19 6.70 -6.12 16.11
N ASN A 20 7.32 -6.40 14.97
CA ASN A 20 7.88 -5.38 14.08
C ASN A 20 7.18 -5.37 12.72
N PHE A 21 7.32 -4.26 11.99
CA PHE A 21 6.96 -4.21 10.58
C PHE A 21 8.21 -4.41 9.74
N THR A 22 8.29 -5.55 9.05
CA THR A 22 9.45 -5.97 8.28
C THR A 22 9.15 -5.96 6.77
N PRO A 23 10.18 -6.02 5.90
CA PRO A 23 9.98 -6.26 4.48
C PRO A 23 9.18 -7.55 4.20
N GLN A 24 9.36 -8.61 5.00
CA GLN A 24 8.55 -9.83 4.85
C GLN A 24 7.07 -9.57 5.13
N SER A 25 6.76 -8.74 6.13
CA SER A 25 5.38 -8.34 6.43
C SER A 25 4.76 -7.52 5.29
N ALA A 26 5.56 -6.64 4.68
CA ALA A 26 5.14 -5.88 3.51
C ALA A 26 4.91 -6.77 2.27
N LEU A 27 5.80 -7.74 2.02
CA LEU A 27 5.63 -8.73 0.96
C LEU A 27 4.34 -9.54 1.13
N ASN A 28 4.13 -10.07 2.34
CA ASN A 28 2.92 -10.79 2.71
C ASN A 28 1.67 -9.94 2.51
N MET A 29 1.72 -8.67 2.89
CA MET A 29 0.60 -7.75 2.67
C MET A 29 0.36 -7.46 1.19
N GLY A 30 1.41 -7.39 0.37
CA GLY A 30 1.27 -7.23 -1.07
C GLY A 30 0.51 -8.41 -1.69
N LEU A 31 0.86 -9.63 -1.29
CA LEU A 31 0.15 -10.85 -1.68
C LEU A 31 -1.31 -10.82 -1.20
N THR A 32 -1.54 -10.42 0.05
CA THR A 32 -2.88 -10.26 0.65
C THR A 32 -3.75 -9.28 -0.14
N ILE A 33 -3.26 -8.07 -0.40
CA ILE A 33 -4.00 -7.04 -1.12
C ILE A 33 -4.30 -7.50 -2.54
N GLY A 34 -3.31 -8.04 -3.25
CA GLY A 34 -3.49 -8.52 -4.61
C GLY A 34 -4.48 -9.69 -4.74
N THR A 35 -4.51 -10.55 -3.71
CA THR A 35 -5.54 -11.60 -3.57
C THR A 35 -6.92 -11.00 -3.34
N TYR A 36 -7.05 -10.07 -2.39
CA TYR A 36 -8.31 -9.43 -2.02
C TYR A 36 -8.98 -8.71 -3.19
N ILE A 37 -8.21 -7.99 -4.01
CA ILE A 37 -8.73 -7.28 -5.20
C ILE A 37 -8.72 -8.14 -6.47
N ASN A 38 -8.32 -9.41 -6.37
CA ASN A 38 -8.29 -10.37 -7.48
C ASN A 38 -7.44 -9.96 -8.70
N GLY A 39 -6.31 -9.28 -8.48
CA GLY A 39 -5.45 -8.77 -9.54
C GLY A 39 -6.03 -7.53 -10.25
N GLY A 40 -5.77 -6.35 -9.69
CA GLY A 40 -6.22 -5.04 -10.21
C GLY A 40 -5.11 -3.97 -10.15
N THR A 41 -5.51 -2.69 -10.16
CA THR A 41 -4.59 -1.54 -10.10
C THR A 41 -4.37 -1.08 -8.66
N VAL A 42 -3.13 -1.08 -8.20
CA VAL A 42 -2.75 -0.60 -6.86
C VAL A 42 -1.91 0.66 -6.94
N VAL A 43 -2.33 1.71 -6.25
CA VAL A 43 -1.60 2.99 -6.17
C VAL A 43 -0.81 3.03 -4.86
N ILE A 44 0.50 3.23 -4.94
CA ILE A 44 1.40 3.26 -3.77
C ILE A 44 2.05 4.63 -3.64
N GLY A 45 1.81 5.29 -2.51
CA GLY A 45 2.50 6.50 -2.08
C GLY A 45 3.26 6.27 -0.77
N ARG A 46 4.28 7.07 -0.51
CA ARG A 46 5.03 7.03 0.76
C ARG A 46 5.32 8.41 1.32
N ASP A 47 5.58 8.47 2.63
CA ASP A 47 6.21 9.63 3.24
C ASP A 47 7.75 9.57 3.10
N ILE A 48 8.45 10.48 3.79
CA ILE A 48 9.90 10.66 3.70
C ILE A 48 10.71 9.70 4.59
N ARG A 49 10.08 8.73 5.28
CA ARG A 49 10.80 7.82 6.18
C ARG A 49 11.83 7.00 5.40
N THR A 50 13.06 6.94 5.92
CA THR A 50 14.15 6.13 5.31
C THR A 50 13.77 4.64 5.26
N THR A 51 13.00 4.18 6.24
CA THR A 51 12.46 2.82 6.34
C THR A 51 11.37 2.50 5.31
N ALA A 52 10.80 3.50 4.62
CA ALA A 52 9.73 3.28 3.65
C ALA A 52 10.18 2.58 2.36
N LEU A 53 11.44 2.77 1.93
CA LEU A 53 11.94 2.20 0.68
C LEU A 53 11.93 0.66 0.66
N PRO A 54 12.55 -0.05 1.62
CA PRO A 54 12.50 -1.52 1.62
C PRO A 54 11.08 -2.06 1.77
N ILE A 55 10.21 -1.36 2.51
CA ILE A 55 8.80 -1.69 2.64
C ILE A 55 8.06 -1.57 1.30
N GLN A 56 8.28 -0.47 0.57
CA GLN A 56 7.66 -0.24 -0.74
C GLN A 56 8.07 -1.32 -1.74
N LEU A 57 9.35 -1.66 -1.80
CA LEU A 57 9.86 -2.67 -2.74
C LEU A 57 9.28 -4.05 -2.45
N ALA A 58 9.24 -4.45 -1.17
CA ALA A 58 8.68 -5.74 -0.79
C ALA A 58 7.17 -5.82 -1.02
N LEU A 59 6.42 -4.77 -0.65
CA LEU A 59 4.99 -4.65 -0.93
C LEU A 59 4.71 -4.77 -2.44
N THR A 60 5.48 -4.02 -3.24
CA THR A 60 5.36 -4.03 -4.71
C THR A 60 5.64 -5.43 -5.27
N SER A 61 6.67 -6.11 -4.78
CA SER A 61 7.01 -7.48 -5.19
C SER A 61 5.86 -8.46 -4.94
N GLY A 62 5.17 -8.35 -3.81
CA GLY A 62 4.00 -9.19 -3.51
C GLY A 62 2.80 -8.87 -4.38
N LEU A 63 2.59 -7.59 -4.71
CA LEU A 63 1.50 -7.17 -5.59
C LEU A 63 1.70 -7.69 -7.02
N VAL A 64 2.85 -7.43 -7.63
CA VAL A 64 3.08 -7.83 -9.03
C VAL A 64 3.06 -9.35 -9.21
N SER A 65 3.47 -10.14 -8.20
CA SER A 65 3.41 -11.60 -8.28
C SER A 65 1.98 -12.16 -8.24
N THR A 66 0.98 -11.36 -7.83
CA THR A 66 -0.45 -11.72 -7.92
C THR A 66 -1.12 -11.23 -9.23
N GLY A 67 -0.35 -10.59 -10.11
CA GLY A 67 -0.83 -10.02 -11.37
C GLY A 67 -1.32 -8.57 -11.28
N CYS A 68 -1.09 -7.86 -10.16
CA CYS A 68 -1.50 -6.47 -10.03
C CYS A 68 -0.68 -5.52 -10.92
N LYS A 69 -1.35 -4.50 -11.45
CA LYS A 69 -0.70 -3.31 -12.00
C LYS A 69 -0.40 -2.34 -10.85
N VAL A 70 0.86 -2.03 -10.60
CA VAL A 70 1.28 -1.14 -9.53
C VAL A 70 1.63 0.23 -10.10
N LEU A 71 1.01 1.28 -9.56
CA LEU A 71 1.32 2.68 -9.84
C LEU A 71 2.03 3.29 -8.63
N THR A 72 3.32 3.57 -8.74
CA THR A 72 4.06 4.26 -7.68
C THR A 72 4.01 5.77 -7.90
N ILE A 73 3.53 6.51 -6.91
CA ILE A 73 3.36 7.97 -7.01
C ILE A 73 4.42 8.75 -6.22
N GLY A 74 5.46 8.06 -5.75
CA GLY A 74 6.59 8.66 -5.05
C GLY A 74 6.25 9.18 -3.65
N THR A 75 6.95 10.25 -3.25
CA THR A 75 6.71 10.93 -1.97
C THR A 75 5.54 11.89 -2.10
N VAL A 76 4.48 11.62 -1.33
CA VAL A 76 3.22 12.37 -1.39
C VAL A 76 2.63 12.56 -0.01
N THR A 77 1.64 13.45 0.09
CA THR A 77 0.81 13.53 1.30
C THR A 77 -0.26 12.43 1.30
N THR A 78 -0.75 12.05 2.48
CA THR A 78 -1.88 11.11 2.58
C THR A 78 -3.12 11.57 1.81
N PRO A 79 -3.52 12.86 1.86
CA PRO A 79 -4.61 13.36 1.02
C PRO A 79 -4.32 13.27 -0.49
N THR A 80 -3.06 13.44 -0.93
CA THR A 80 -2.69 13.23 -2.34
C THR A 80 -2.96 11.80 -2.78
N LEU A 81 -2.58 10.81 -1.95
CA LEU A 81 -2.90 9.41 -2.26
C LEU A 81 -4.41 9.20 -2.36
N ALA A 82 -5.17 9.66 -1.37
CA ALA A 82 -6.62 9.49 -1.33
C ALA A 82 -7.30 10.05 -2.61
N MET A 83 -6.90 11.25 -3.03
CA MET A 83 -7.43 11.87 -4.25
C MET A 83 -6.95 11.14 -5.52
N SER A 84 -5.70 10.67 -5.55
CA SER A 84 -5.14 9.95 -6.70
C SER A 84 -5.91 8.68 -7.06
N MET A 85 -6.61 8.06 -6.09
CA MET A 85 -7.44 6.87 -6.33
C MET A 85 -8.42 7.07 -7.47
N LYS A 86 -9.11 8.22 -7.50
CA LYS A 86 -10.07 8.56 -8.54
C LYS A 86 -9.38 8.93 -9.86
N PHE A 87 -8.28 9.69 -9.80
CA PHE A 87 -7.57 10.15 -11.01
C PHE A 87 -6.87 9.01 -11.76
N LEU A 88 -6.37 8.02 -11.03
CA LEU A 88 -5.60 6.92 -11.58
C LEU A 88 -6.43 5.63 -11.74
N ASN A 89 -7.75 5.69 -11.46
CA ASN A 89 -8.64 4.53 -11.44
C ASN A 89 -8.06 3.36 -10.62
N GLY A 90 -7.59 3.67 -9.42
CA GLY A 90 -7.00 2.69 -8.52
C GLY A 90 -8.07 1.83 -7.84
N ASP A 91 -7.86 0.52 -7.82
CA ASP A 91 -8.71 -0.44 -7.10
C ASP A 91 -8.34 -0.54 -5.61
N CYS A 92 -7.08 -0.21 -5.28
CA CYS A 92 -6.58 -0.14 -3.91
C CYS A 92 -5.44 0.88 -3.78
N GLY A 93 -5.48 1.71 -2.75
CA GLY A 93 -4.41 2.65 -2.44
C GLY A 93 -3.63 2.22 -1.21
N VAL A 94 -2.32 2.36 -1.21
CA VAL A 94 -1.47 2.08 -0.04
C VAL A 94 -0.58 3.27 0.25
N MET A 95 -0.75 3.87 1.45
CA MET A 95 0.17 4.88 1.96
C MET A 95 1.15 4.23 2.92
N ILE A 96 2.44 4.27 2.59
CA ILE A 96 3.51 3.83 3.48
C ILE A 96 3.89 5.00 4.38
N THR A 97 3.46 4.94 5.63
CA THR A 97 3.63 6.01 6.61
C THR A 97 3.34 5.53 8.02
N ALA A 98 3.95 6.18 9.01
CA ALA A 98 3.46 6.15 10.40
C ALA A 98 2.95 7.52 10.88
N SER A 99 2.60 8.43 9.96
CA SER A 99 2.08 9.77 10.26
C SER A 99 3.03 10.53 11.21
N HIS A 100 2.56 10.92 12.39
CA HIS A 100 3.29 11.70 13.39
C HIS A 100 4.20 10.86 14.32
N ASN A 101 4.21 9.53 14.21
CA ASN A 101 5.05 8.69 15.07
C ASN A 101 6.53 9.00 14.88
N THR A 102 7.35 8.66 15.88
CA THR A 102 8.81 8.81 15.84
C THR A 102 9.44 8.07 14.64
N PRO A 103 10.65 8.46 14.19
CA PRO A 103 11.22 8.00 12.91
C PRO A 103 11.38 6.48 12.77
N GLU A 104 11.56 5.76 13.87
CA GLU A 104 11.69 4.30 13.91
C GLU A 104 10.38 3.56 13.58
N TYR A 105 9.23 4.24 13.68
CA TYR A 105 7.96 3.65 13.27
C TYR A 105 7.81 3.66 11.74
N ILE A 106 7.17 2.62 11.23
CA ILE A 106 6.72 2.52 9.86
C ILE A 106 5.37 1.81 9.85
N GLY A 107 4.70 1.85 8.71
CA GLY A 107 3.37 1.32 8.61
C GLY A 107 2.77 1.48 7.23
N ILE A 108 1.54 1.00 7.12
CA ILE A 108 0.71 1.18 5.93
C ILE A 108 -0.69 1.57 6.32
N LYS A 109 -1.33 2.37 5.47
CA LYS A 109 -2.76 2.65 5.48
C LYS A 109 -3.32 2.29 4.11
N ILE A 110 -4.58 1.86 4.06
CA ILE A 110 -5.17 1.30 2.83
C ILE A 110 -6.44 2.09 2.46
N TRP A 111 -6.60 2.38 1.17
CA TRP A 111 -7.73 3.09 0.58
C TRP A 111 -8.48 2.22 -0.40
N ASN A 112 -9.81 2.36 -0.38
CA ASN A 112 -10.70 1.73 -1.34
C ASN A 112 -10.84 2.57 -2.62
N PRO A 113 -11.49 2.03 -3.67
CA PRO A 113 -11.64 2.74 -4.95
C PRO A 113 -12.37 4.08 -4.84
N SER A 114 -13.20 4.29 -3.80
CA SER A 114 -13.90 5.57 -3.60
C SER A 114 -13.03 6.66 -2.96
N GLY A 115 -11.75 6.36 -2.67
CA GLY A 115 -10.82 7.30 -2.05
C GLY A 115 -11.02 7.44 -0.54
N LEU A 116 -11.74 6.52 0.10
CA LEU A 116 -11.88 6.44 1.54
C LEU A 116 -10.91 5.41 2.12
N ALA A 117 -10.51 5.61 3.38
CA ALA A 117 -9.77 4.57 4.10
C ALA A 117 -10.63 3.30 4.21
N PHE A 118 -9.97 2.14 4.24
CA PHE A 118 -10.64 0.87 4.45
C PHE A 118 -11.47 0.88 5.74
N THR A 119 -12.64 0.27 5.70
CA THR A 119 -13.46 0.02 6.88
C THR A 119 -12.90 -1.16 7.68
N GLU A 120 -13.33 -1.30 8.93
CA GLU A 120 -12.97 -2.45 9.78
C GLU A 120 -13.32 -3.80 9.14
N GLU A 121 -14.43 -3.86 8.39
CA GLU A 121 -14.84 -5.07 7.66
C GLU A 121 -13.85 -5.40 6.53
N GLN A 122 -13.38 -4.39 5.80
CA GLN A 122 -12.39 -4.57 4.74
C GLN A 122 -11.03 -4.97 5.33
N GLU A 123 -10.61 -4.31 6.41
CA GLU A 123 -9.39 -4.67 7.14
C GLU A 123 -9.46 -6.12 7.64
N SER A 124 -10.58 -6.54 8.22
CA SER A 124 -10.79 -7.92 8.71
C SER A 124 -10.64 -8.97 7.61
N LYS A 125 -11.15 -8.70 6.40
CA LYS A 125 -10.97 -9.60 5.24
C LYS A 125 -9.50 -9.70 4.82
N LEU A 126 -8.74 -8.60 4.87
CA LEU A 126 -7.30 -8.64 4.64
C LEU A 126 -6.58 -9.45 5.72
N GLU A 127 -6.94 -9.30 6.99
CA GLU A 127 -6.34 -10.09 8.07
C GLU A 127 -6.54 -11.59 7.86
N GLU A 128 -7.76 -12.00 7.51
CA GLU A 128 -8.08 -13.40 7.23
C GLU A 128 -7.15 -13.99 6.16
N ILE A 129 -7.04 -13.32 5.00
CA ILE A 129 -6.16 -13.75 3.90
C ILE A 129 -4.69 -13.75 4.36
N TYR A 130 -4.26 -12.72 5.08
CA TYR A 130 -2.90 -12.57 5.56
C TYR A 130 -2.46 -13.71 6.47
N PHE A 131 -3.34 -14.15 7.37
CA PHE A 131 -3.05 -15.23 8.33
C PHE A 131 -3.21 -16.61 7.72
N LYS A 132 -4.19 -16.83 6.84
CA LYS A 132 -4.38 -18.11 6.14
C LYS A 132 -3.29 -18.40 5.11
N LYS A 133 -2.63 -17.36 4.58
CA LYS A 133 -1.63 -17.46 3.50
C LYS A 133 -2.18 -18.08 2.21
N GLU A 134 -3.50 -18.01 2.02
CA GLU A 134 -4.18 -18.45 0.80
C GLU A 134 -4.08 -17.35 -0.26
N PHE A 135 -2.88 -17.22 -0.85
CA PHE A 135 -2.59 -16.16 -1.80
C PHE A 135 -2.94 -16.55 -3.23
N ARG A 136 -3.46 -15.58 -3.98
CA ARG A 136 -3.62 -15.66 -5.43
C ARG A 136 -2.26 -15.91 -6.07
N THR A 137 -2.22 -16.86 -7.00
CA THR A 137 -1.08 -17.12 -7.87
C THR A 137 -1.48 -16.90 -9.32
N VAL A 138 -0.51 -16.52 -10.15
CA VAL A 138 -0.69 -16.34 -11.59
C VAL A 138 0.45 -17.04 -12.34
N SER A 139 0.22 -17.39 -13.61
CA SER A 139 1.28 -17.93 -14.45
C SER A 139 2.36 -16.88 -14.74
N TRP A 140 3.55 -17.34 -15.12
CA TRP A 140 4.72 -16.48 -15.34
C TRP A 140 4.49 -15.37 -16.40
N ASP A 141 3.59 -15.60 -17.35
CA ASP A 141 3.21 -14.67 -18.42
C ASP A 141 2.11 -13.67 -18.00
N LYS A 142 1.60 -13.79 -16.77
CA LYS A 142 0.54 -12.95 -16.18
C LYS A 142 1.03 -12.13 -14.98
N ILE A 143 2.34 -12.05 -14.79
CA ILE A 143 2.94 -11.19 -13.77
C ILE A 143 2.54 -9.73 -14.03
N GLY A 144 2.33 -9.01 -12.94
CA GLY A 144 1.96 -7.61 -12.92
C GLY A 144 3.03 -6.68 -13.50
N SER A 145 2.72 -5.40 -13.55
CA SER A 145 3.62 -4.36 -14.04
C SER A 145 3.76 -3.23 -13.03
N ILE A 146 4.81 -2.43 -13.16
CA ILE A 146 5.07 -1.27 -12.32
C ILE A 146 5.16 -0.05 -13.24
N THR A 147 4.51 1.04 -12.86
CA THR A 147 4.61 2.33 -13.55
C THR A 147 4.79 3.44 -12.53
N GLU A 148 5.75 4.33 -12.77
CA GLU A 148 5.95 5.50 -11.93
C GLU A 148 5.17 6.70 -12.48
N ILE A 149 4.46 7.40 -11.60
CA ILE A 149 3.63 8.57 -11.91
C ILE A 149 4.20 9.77 -11.16
N ASN A 150 4.71 10.76 -11.89
CA ASN A 150 5.53 11.84 -11.33
C ASN A 150 4.80 13.18 -11.18
N ASP A 151 3.60 13.33 -11.76
CA ASP A 151 2.86 14.59 -11.84
C ASP A 151 1.70 14.71 -10.83
N ILE A 152 1.46 13.69 -10.00
CA ILE A 152 0.28 13.63 -9.12
C ILE A 152 0.24 14.78 -8.10
N ASN A 153 1.39 15.24 -7.62
CA ASN A 153 1.46 16.34 -6.67
C ASN A 153 1.02 17.65 -7.33
N SER A 154 1.46 17.90 -8.57
CA SER A 154 1.04 19.05 -9.37
C SER A 154 -0.46 19.01 -9.66
N ILE A 155 -0.99 17.83 -10.00
CA ILE A 155 -2.43 17.61 -10.16
C ILE A 155 -3.16 17.98 -8.87
N HIS A 156 -2.69 17.51 -7.70
CA HIS A 156 -3.33 17.82 -6.43
C HIS A 156 -3.36 19.29 -6.08
N ILE A 157 -2.23 19.97 -6.28
CA ILE A 157 -2.14 21.42 -6.05
C ILE A 157 -3.17 22.13 -6.93
N ASN A 158 -3.25 21.77 -8.21
CA ASN A 158 -4.20 22.39 -9.14
C ASN A 158 -5.65 22.11 -8.75
N GLU A 159 -5.99 20.90 -8.32
CA GLU A 159 -7.35 20.57 -7.86
C GLU A 159 -7.76 21.38 -6.62
N ILE A 160 -6.84 21.61 -5.67
CA ILE A 160 -7.12 22.44 -4.50
C ILE A 160 -7.31 23.92 -4.89
N LEU A 161 -6.58 24.39 -5.90
CA LEU A 161 -6.64 25.78 -6.37
C LEU A 161 -7.84 26.09 -7.28
N LYS A 162 -8.50 25.08 -7.84
CA LYS A 162 -9.76 25.22 -8.58
C LYS A 162 -10.86 25.62 -7.60
N LYS A 163 -11.09 26.93 -7.48
CA LYS A 163 -12.28 27.50 -6.83
C LYS A 163 -13.52 27.30 -7.68
#